data_AF-A0A060BPU9-F1
#
_entry.id   AF-A0A060BPU9-F1
#
_cell.length_a   1.000
_cell.length_b   1.000
_cell.length_c   1.000
_cell.angle_alpha   90.00
_cell.angle_beta   90.00
_cell.angle_gamma   90.00
#
_symmetry.space_group_name_H-M   'P 1'
#
loop_
_entity.id
_entity.type
_entity.pdbx_description
1 polymer ?
#
loop_
_entity_poly.entity_id
_entity_poly.type
_entity_poly.pdbx_seq_one_letter_code
_entity_poly.pdbx_strand_id
1 'polypeptide(L)'
;MIWTYWHEEKLPEAVRRSIEGWRRLNPQYEVRILNAVNLGQYLPDIPAGLQRLGIPKQTDWIRLELLHRYGGVWLDASIILTTSLDWIDKRFEVDGCEFVGFYLDGYTTSESYPVIESWFLAAPVGSRFIADWLALFRREAVDGETSEYLRRLRDEGHW
;
A
#
# COMPACT_ATOMS: atom_id res chain seq x y z
N MET A 1 -8.94 2.40 10.07
CA MET A 1 -8.32 3.55 9.35
C MET A 1 -8.22 3.23 7.87
N ILE A 2 -8.55 4.18 6.99
CA ILE A 2 -8.28 4.13 5.55
C ILE A 2 -7.27 5.24 5.21
N TRP A 3 -6.16 4.86 4.61
CA TRP A 3 -5.09 5.73 4.15
C TRP A 3 -5.15 5.88 2.63
N THR A 4 -4.92 7.10 2.16
CA THR A 4 -4.70 7.39 0.73
C THR A 4 -3.68 8.51 0.59
N TYR A 5 -3.02 8.58 -0.56
CA TYR A 5 -2.12 9.67 -0.90
C TYR A 5 -2.56 10.37 -2.19
N TRP A 6 -2.50 11.70 -2.19
CA TRP A 6 -2.55 12.52 -3.39
C TRP A 6 -1.52 13.63 -3.25
N HIS A 7 -0.62 13.80 -4.22
CA HIS A 7 0.58 14.64 -4.05
C HIS A 7 0.24 16.10 -3.66
N GLU A 8 -0.75 16.68 -4.33
CA GLU A 8 -1.23 18.03 -4.08
C GLU A 8 -2.36 18.07 -3.03
N GLU A 9 -2.50 19.18 -2.31
CA GLU A 9 -3.64 19.35 -1.39
C GLU A 9 -4.98 19.45 -2.12
N LYS A 10 -4.98 20.01 -3.33
CA LYS A 10 -6.19 20.17 -4.14
C LYS A 10 -6.50 18.87 -4.89
N LEU A 11 -7.56 18.19 -4.47
CA LEU A 11 -8.03 16.98 -5.13
C LEU A 11 -8.82 17.30 -6.42
N PRO A 12 -8.58 16.59 -7.53
CA PRO A 12 -9.49 16.58 -8.65
C PRO A 12 -10.89 16.10 -8.25
N GLU A 13 -11.91 16.56 -8.97
CA GLU A 13 -13.31 16.25 -8.66
C GLU A 13 -13.60 14.75 -8.58
N ALA A 14 -13.05 13.95 -9.50
CA ALA A 14 -13.22 12.50 -9.50
C ALA A 14 -12.64 11.83 -8.24
N VAL A 15 -11.46 12.27 -7.80
CA VAL A 15 -10.81 11.77 -6.58
C VAL A 15 -11.59 12.18 -5.34
N ARG A 16 -12.03 13.44 -5.26
CA ARG A 16 -12.88 13.93 -4.17
C ARG A 16 -14.17 13.11 -4.04
N ARG A 17 -14.85 12.84 -5.15
CA ARG A 17 -16.08 12.02 -5.17
C ARG A 17 -15.84 10.57 -4.74
N SER A 18 -14.71 10.00 -5.14
CA SER A 18 -14.31 8.66 -4.73
C SER A 18 -14.20 8.58 -3.21
N ILE A 19 -13.42 9.50 -2.61
CA ILE A 19 -13.20 9.57 -1.16
C ILE A 19 -14.49 9.87 -0.38
N GLU A 20 -15.38 10.73 -0.91
CA GLU A 20 -16.70 10.97 -0.33
C GLU A 20 -17.57 9.71 -0.30
N GLY A 21 -17.50 8.91 -1.37
CA GLY A 21 -18.13 7.59 -1.42
C GLY A 21 -17.60 6.68 -0.31
N TRP A 22 -16.28 6.68 -0.08
CA TRP A 22 -15.68 5.85 0.98
C TRP A 22 -16.17 6.24 2.35
N ARG A 23 -16.15 7.54 2.69
CA ARG A 23 -16.64 8.03 3.99
C ARG A 23 -18.11 7.70 4.22
N ARG A 24 -18.94 7.78 3.17
CA ARG A 24 -20.36 7.42 3.24
C ARG A 24 -20.58 5.93 3.46
N LEU A 25 -19.79 5.08 2.81
CA LEU A 25 -19.90 3.62 2.92
C LEU A 25 -19.24 3.07 4.18
N ASN A 26 -18.29 3.80 4.76
CA ASN A 26 -17.46 3.35 5.88
C ASN A 26 -17.45 4.37 7.03
N PRO A 27 -18.61 4.74 7.62
CA PRO A 27 -18.69 5.79 8.64
C PRO A 27 -17.88 5.51 9.91
N GLN A 28 -17.58 4.24 10.18
CA GLN A 28 -16.73 3.76 11.27
C GLN A 28 -15.23 3.88 10.98
N TYR A 29 -14.84 4.01 9.70
CA TYR A 29 -13.46 4.22 9.32
C TYR A 29 -13.15 5.71 9.27
N GLU A 30 -12.06 6.07 9.92
CA GLU A 30 -11.42 7.35 9.67
C GLU A 30 -10.67 7.29 8.32
N VAL A 31 -10.91 8.26 7.44
CA VAL A 31 -10.24 8.37 6.13
C VAL A 31 -9.20 9.49 6.17
N ARG A 32 -7.92 9.14 6.15
CA ARG A 32 -6.77 10.05 6.13
C ARG A 32 -6.23 10.22 4.71
N ILE A 33 -6.23 11.47 4.26
CA ILE A 33 -5.70 11.87 2.95
C ILE A 33 -4.34 12.52 3.18
N LEU A 34 -3.28 11.85 2.75
CA LEU A 34 -1.93 12.35 2.85
C LEU A 34 -1.52 13.04 1.54
N ASN A 35 -0.59 13.98 1.66
CA ASN A 35 -0.02 14.74 0.56
C ASN A 35 1.41 15.16 0.89
N ALA A 36 2.10 15.82 -0.04
CA ALA A 36 3.49 16.22 0.15
C ALA A 36 3.72 17.14 1.38
N VAL A 37 2.70 17.88 1.82
CA VAL A 37 2.77 18.85 2.92
C VAL A 37 2.63 18.16 4.28
N ASN A 38 1.68 17.23 4.41
CA ASN A 38 1.33 16.61 5.70
C ASN A 38 1.98 15.23 5.93
N LEU A 39 2.58 14.62 4.90
CA LEU A 39 3.16 13.26 4.99
C LEU A 39 4.14 13.13 6.16
N GLY A 40 5.01 14.12 6.37
CA GLY A 40 6.02 14.13 7.43
C GLY A 40 5.44 14.10 8.86
N GLN A 41 4.17 14.42 9.05
CA GLN A 41 3.50 14.33 10.36
C GLN A 41 3.24 12.87 10.75
N TYR A 42 3.11 11.98 9.76
CA TYR A 42 2.84 10.55 9.95
C TYR A 42 4.10 9.72 9.76
N LEU A 43 4.91 10.08 8.77
CA LEU A 43 6.16 9.41 8.40
C LEU A 43 7.34 10.39 8.52
N PRO A 44 7.90 10.60 9.72
CA PRO A 44 8.99 11.55 9.91
C PRO A 44 10.32 11.09 9.30
N ASP A 45 10.54 9.77 9.22
CA ASP A 45 11.83 9.16 8.85
C ASP A 45 11.84 8.69 7.38
N ILE A 46 11.55 9.61 6.44
CA ILE A 46 11.55 9.30 5.00
C ILE A 46 12.99 9.06 4.52
N PRO A 47 13.33 7.88 3.96
CA PRO A 47 14.67 7.59 3.49
C PRO A 47 15.11 8.54 2.37
N ALA A 48 16.32 9.08 2.46
CA ALA A 48 16.86 9.98 1.43
C ALA A 48 16.92 9.31 0.03
N GLY A 49 17.20 8.00 -0.01
CA GLY A 49 17.21 7.20 -1.25
C GLY A 49 15.87 7.20 -1.99
N LEU A 50 14.76 7.45 -1.29
CA LEU A 50 13.42 7.44 -1.89
C LEU A 50 13.24 8.52 -2.96
N GLN A 51 13.93 9.66 -2.81
CA GLN A 51 13.87 10.79 -3.75
C GLN A 51 14.46 10.46 -5.13
N ARG A 52 15.32 9.43 -5.23
CA ARG A 52 15.83 8.93 -6.51
C ARG A 52 14.78 8.14 -7.28
N LEU A 53 13.75 7.64 -6.60
CA LEU A 53 12.72 6.81 -7.22
C LEU A 53 11.61 7.68 -7.80
N GLY A 54 11.01 7.20 -8.89
CA GLY A 54 9.82 7.85 -9.46
C GLY A 54 8.64 7.82 -8.48
N ILE A 55 7.71 8.77 -8.64
CA ILE A 55 6.52 8.94 -7.78
C ILE A 55 5.75 7.65 -7.50
N PRO A 56 5.56 6.70 -8.44
CA PRO A 56 4.88 5.43 -8.14
C PRO A 56 5.58 4.66 -7.02
N LYS A 57 6.91 4.48 -7.11
CA LYS A 57 7.70 3.78 -6.09
C LYS A 57 7.76 4.52 -4.76
N GLN A 58 7.74 5.85 -4.78
CA GLN A 58 7.63 6.63 -3.55
C GLN A 58 6.30 6.33 -2.84
N THR A 59 5.21 6.26 -3.61
CA THR A 59 3.87 5.90 -3.10
C THR A 59 3.83 4.45 -2.59
N ASP A 60 4.53 3.53 -3.27
CA ASP A 60 4.69 2.14 -2.82
C ASP A 60 5.34 2.07 -1.43
N TRP A 61 6.38 2.86 -1.20
CA TRP A 61 6.99 2.94 0.13
C TRP A 61 6.05 3.57 1.16
N ILE A 62 5.40 4.69 0.83
CA ILE A 62 4.46 5.38 1.74
C ILE A 62 3.37 4.41 2.22
N ARG A 63 2.76 3.63 1.32
CA ARG A 63 1.70 2.70 1.71
C ARG A 63 2.19 1.58 2.62
N LEU A 64 3.35 0.99 2.30
CA LEU A 64 3.95 -0.08 3.11
C LEU A 64 4.33 0.45 4.49
N GLU A 65 4.92 1.64 4.56
CA GLU A 65 5.31 2.27 5.83
C GLU A 65 4.10 2.58 6.72
N LEU A 66 3.03 3.15 6.15
CA LEU A 66 1.81 3.45 6.91
C LEU A 66 1.18 2.17 7.46
N LEU A 67 1.07 1.13 6.64
CA LEU A 67 0.51 -0.14 7.07
C LEU A 67 1.40 -0.83 8.10
N HIS A 68 2.71 -0.76 7.96
CA HIS A 68 3.63 -1.29 8.95
C HIS A 68 3.46 -0.61 10.31
N ARG A 69 3.40 0.73 10.32
CA ARG A 69 3.34 1.54 11.54
C ARG A 69 1.97 1.56 12.20
N TYR A 70 0.91 1.60 11.40
CA TYR A 70 -0.45 1.89 11.88
C TYR A 70 -1.49 0.86 11.48
N GLY A 71 -1.15 -0.11 10.62
CA GLY A 71 -2.11 -1.01 10.02
C GLY A 71 -3.23 -0.26 9.27
N GLY A 72 -4.37 -0.95 9.14
CA GLY A 72 -5.55 -0.43 8.46
C GLY A 72 -5.56 -0.79 6.99
N VAL A 73 -6.13 0.10 6.17
CA VAL A 73 -6.33 -0.12 4.74
C VAL A 73 -5.63 0.99 3.98
N TRP A 74 -4.78 0.65 3.02
CA TRP A 74 -4.38 1.53 1.93
C TRP A 74 -5.38 1.41 0.79
N LEU A 75 -5.77 2.53 0.20
CA LEU A 75 -6.61 2.58 -0.99
C LEU A 75 -6.17 3.75 -1.89
N ASP A 76 -5.88 3.48 -3.16
CA ASP A 76 -5.56 4.53 -4.13
C ASP A 76 -6.72 5.52 -4.29
N ALA A 77 -6.39 6.82 -4.33
CA ALA A 77 -7.34 7.93 -4.18
C ALA A 77 -8.52 7.92 -5.19
N SER A 78 -8.31 7.34 -6.37
CA SER A 78 -9.28 7.33 -7.47
C SER A 78 -10.20 6.10 -7.49
N ILE A 79 -10.09 5.18 -6.52
CA ILE A 79 -10.90 3.96 -6.50
C ILE A 79 -12.34 4.28 -6.09
N ILE A 80 -13.32 3.74 -6.81
CA ILE A 80 -14.74 3.85 -6.43
C ILE A 80 -15.14 2.60 -5.66
N LEU A 81 -15.52 2.76 -4.39
CA LEU A 81 -16.12 1.68 -3.61
C LEU A 81 -17.61 1.56 -3.91
N THR A 82 -18.08 0.32 -4.05
CA THR A 82 -19.50 -0.01 -4.25
C THR A 82 -20.16 -0.56 -2.99
N THR A 83 -19.37 -0.96 -2.00
CA THR A 83 -19.83 -1.48 -0.70
C THR A 83 -18.86 -1.11 0.42
N SER A 84 -19.28 -1.31 1.67
CA SER A 84 -18.45 -1.13 2.86
C SER A 84 -17.27 -2.13 2.89
N LEU A 85 -16.18 -1.72 3.52
CA LEU A 85 -14.97 -2.50 3.79
C LEU A 85 -15.02 -3.24 5.14
N ASP A 86 -16.12 -3.19 5.89
CA ASP A 86 -16.30 -3.84 7.21
C ASP A 86 -15.97 -5.34 7.23
N TRP A 87 -16.01 -5.99 6.07
CA TRP A 87 -15.64 -7.40 5.97
C TRP A 87 -14.14 -7.63 6.28
N ILE A 88 -13.29 -6.61 6.13
CA ILE A 88 -11.85 -6.70 6.42
C ILE A 88 -11.61 -6.90 7.91
N ASP A 89 -12.32 -6.16 8.77
CA ASP A 89 -12.16 -6.27 10.22
C ASP A 89 -12.43 -7.70 10.69
N LYS A 90 -13.45 -8.35 10.10
CA LYS A 90 -13.74 -9.78 10.35
C LYS A 90 -12.58 -10.69 9.95
N ARG A 91 -11.88 -10.42 8.84
CA ARG A 91 -10.71 -11.22 8.43
C ARG A 91 -9.58 -11.13 9.44
N PHE A 92 -9.37 -9.96 10.04
CA PHE A 92 -8.30 -9.79 11.03
C PHE A 92 -8.68 -10.33 12.40
N GLU A 93 -9.87 -10.00 12.91
CA GLU A 93 -10.28 -10.33 14.27
C GLU A 93 -10.72 -11.78 14.43
N VAL A 94 -11.35 -12.36 13.42
CA VAL A 94 -11.92 -13.72 13.50
C VAL A 94 -11.01 -14.75 12.84
N ASP A 95 -10.57 -14.48 11.61
CA ASP A 95 -9.77 -15.44 10.84
C ASP A 95 -8.27 -15.36 11.18
N GLY A 96 -7.84 -14.30 11.89
CA GLY A 96 -6.43 -14.08 12.22
C GLY A 96 -5.54 -13.78 11.02
N CYS A 97 -6.12 -13.27 9.92
CA CYS A 97 -5.36 -12.96 8.71
C CYS A 97 -4.32 -11.85 8.98
N GLU A 98 -3.10 -12.01 8.47
CA GLU A 98 -2.06 -10.98 8.58
C GLU A 98 -2.05 -9.99 7.39
N PHE A 99 -2.79 -10.28 6.33
CA PHE A 99 -2.80 -9.45 5.12
C PHE A 99 -4.04 -9.75 4.27
N VAL A 100 -4.57 -8.72 3.62
CA VAL A 100 -5.58 -8.81 2.57
C VAL A 100 -5.15 -7.94 1.39
N GLY A 101 -5.19 -8.53 0.19
CA GLY A 101 -4.90 -7.86 -1.08
C GLY A 101 -5.65 -8.54 -2.22
N PHE A 102 -5.58 -7.96 -3.41
CA PHE A 102 -6.22 -8.52 -4.61
C PHE A 102 -5.22 -9.29 -5.46
N TYR A 103 -5.49 -10.57 -5.70
CA TYR A 103 -4.67 -11.43 -6.54
C TYR A 103 -4.82 -11.11 -8.03
N LEU A 104 -3.71 -11.09 -8.75
CA LEU A 104 -3.63 -10.85 -10.19
C LEU A 104 -3.34 -12.15 -10.95
N ASP A 105 -4.41 -12.88 -11.26
CA ASP A 105 -4.29 -14.15 -11.99
C ASP A 105 -3.64 -13.97 -13.36
N GLY A 106 -4.05 -12.96 -14.12
CA GLY A 106 -3.50 -12.68 -15.46
C GLY A 106 -2.03 -12.27 -15.49
N TYR A 107 -1.42 -11.96 -14.34
CA TYR A 107 -0.01 -11.61 -14.21
C TYR A 107 0.80 -12.64 -13.42
N THR A 108 0.16 -13.67 -12.88
CA THR A 108 0.82 -14.71 -12.09
C THR A 108 1.22 -15.86 -13.02
N THR A 109 2.52 -16.05 -13.21
CA THR A 109 3.10 -17.15 -14.01
C THR A 109 3.37 -18.40 -13.18
N SER A 110 3.48 -18.26 -11.86
CA SER A 110 3.74 -19.33 -10.91
C SER A 110 2.90 -19.13 -9.64
N GLU A 111 2.09 -20.12 -9.27
CA GLU A 111 1.26 -20.07 -8.06
C GLU A 111 2.09 -19.96 -6.76
N SER A 112 3.36 -20.37 -6.81
CA SER A 112 4.29 -20.20 -5.68
C SER A 112 4.74 -18.74 -5.49
N TYR A 113 4.52 -17.88 -6.49
CA TYR A 113 4.87 -16.46 -6.48
C TYR A 113 3.67 -15.62 -6.98
N PRO A 114 2.57 -15.56 -6.21
CA PRO A 114 1.37 -14.84 -6.63
C PRO A 114 1.64 -13.35 -6.75
N VAL A 115 1.12 -12.74 -7.81
CA VAL A 115 1.18 -11.29 -8.00
C VAL A 115 -0.06 -10.66 -7.36
N ILE A 116 0.15 -9.57 -6.64
CA ILE A 116 -0.89 -8.87 -5.88
C ILE A 116 -0.94 -7.42 -6.34
N GLU A 117 -2.14 -6.89 -6.50
CA GLU A 117 -2.37 -5.47 -6.75
C GLU A 117 -1.89 -4.61 -5.59
N SER A 118 -1.26 -3.49 -5.91
CA SER A 118 -0.74 -2.57 -4.89
C SER A 118 -1.63 -1.34 -4.66
N TRP A 119 -2.73 -1.18 -5.42
CA TRP A 119 -3.69 -0.10 -5.23
C TRP A 119 -4.57 -0.26 -3.99
N PHE A 120 -4.67 -1.49 -3.46
CA PHE A 120 -5.34 -1.81 -2.20
C PHE A 120 -4.55 -2.83 -1.42
N LEU A 121 -4.29 -2.52 -0.15
CA LEU A 121 -3.61 -3.39 0.79
C LEU A 121 -4.25 -3.17 2.16
N ALA A 122 -4.56 -4.23 2.88
CA ALA A 122 -5.01 -4.12 4.26
C ALA A 122 -4.21 -5.06 5.15
N ALA A 123 -3.85 -4.58 6.34
CA ALA A 123 -3.10 -5.37 7.31
C ALA A 123 -3.38 -4.88 8.74
N PRO A 124 -3.36 -5.77 9.74
CA PRO A 124 -3.30 -5.36 11.13
C PRO A 124 -1.94 -4.72 11.44
N VAL A 125 -1.89 -3.93 12.51
CA VAL A 125 -0.61 -3.43 13.07
C VAL A 125 0.27 -4.63 13.40
N GLY A 126 1.54 -4.56 13.02
CA GLY A 126 2.51 -5.63 13.30
C GLY A 126 2.45 -6.82 12.34
N SER A 127 1.71 -6.74 11.23
CA SER A 127 1.74 -7.75 10.15
C SER A 127 3.18 -8.05 9.71
N ARG A 128 3.58 -9.32 9.86
CA ARG A 128 4.91 -9.75 9.44
C ARG A 128 5.09 -9.65 7.92
N PHE A 129 4.04 -9.95 7.16
CA PHE A 129 4.07 -9.86 5.70
C PHE A 129 4.41 -8.44 5.22
N ILE A 130 3.74 -7.42 5.79
CA ILE A 130 4.04 -6.01 5.44
C ILE A 130 5.44 -5.61 5.90
N ALA A 131 5.90 -6.08 7.07
CA ALA A 131 7.24 -5.80 7.56
C ALA A 131 8.33 -6.36 6.64
N ASP A 132 8.19 -7.62 6.21
CA ASP A 132 9.13 -8.30 5.31
C ASP A 132 9.13 -7.65 3.92
N TRP A 133 7.95 -7.28 3.40
CA TRP A 133 7.84 -6.56 2.13
C TRP A 133 8.50 -5.18 2.19
N LEU A 134 8.22 -4.40 3.23
CA LEU A 134 8.84 -3.08 3.44
C LEU A 134 10.37 -3.19 3.56
N ALA A 135 10.88 -4.16 4.31
CA ALA A 135 12.31 -4.38 4.48
C ALA A 135 13.00 -4.77 3.16
N LEU A 136 12.37 -5.64 2.36
CA LEU A 136 12.84 -6.00 1.03
C LEU A 136 12.84 -4.78 0.10
N PHE A 137 11.76 -4.00 0.08
CA PHE A 137 11.64 -2.81 -0.76
C PHE A 137 12.69 -1.77 -0.40
N ARG A 138 12.91 -1.49 0.89
CA ARG A 138 13.95 -0.57 1.36
C ARG A 138 15.33 -1.03 0.86
N ARG A 139 15.68 -2.30 1.08
CA ARG A 139 16.98 -2.83 0.69
C ARG A 139 17.22 -2.81 -0.82
N GLU A 140 16.27 -3.29 -1.62
CA GLU A 140 16.49 -3.55 -3.05
C GLU A 140 16.05 -2.39 -3.96
N ALA A 141 15.13 -1.52 -3.51
CA ALA A 141 14.65 -0.39 -4.28
C ALA A 141 15.13 0.96 -3.75
N VAL A 142 15.19 1.17 -2.43
CA VAL A 142 15.58 2.48 -1.86
C VAL A 142 17.10 2.61 -1.74
N ASP A 143 17.74 1.62 -1.12
CA ASP A 143 19.19 1.64 -0.87
C ASP A 143 19.98 1.01 -2.03
N GLY A 144 19.40 0.01 -2.69
CA GLY A 144 19.99 -0.71 -3.81
C GLY A 144 19.54 -0.22 -5.20
N GLU A 145 19.70 -1.10 -6.18
CA GLU A 145 19.28 -0.91 -7.56
C GLU A 145 18.32 -2.04 -7.99
N THR A 146 17.05 -1.71 -8.24
CA THR A 146 16.02 -2.72 -8.57
C THR A 146 16.43 -3.59 -9.78
N SER A 147 17.17 -3.02 -10.74
CA SER A 147 17.61 -3.76 -11.92
C SER A 147 18.61 -4.88 -11.60
N GLU A 148 19.44 -4.71 -10.56
CA GLU A 148 20.38 -5.72 -10.11
C GLU A 148 19.67 -6.83 -9.33
N TYR A 149 18.71 -6.46 -8.49
CA TYR A 149 17.86 -7.42 -7.78
C TYR A 149 17.11 -8.33 -8.76
N LEU A 150 16.47 -7.76 -9.78
CA LEU A 150 15.74 -8.51 -10.81
C LEU A 150 16.67 -9.43 -11.62
N ARG A 151 17.90 -8.98 -11.90
CA ARG A 151 18.92 -9.82 -12.57
C ARG A 151 19.25 -11.05 -11.72
N ARG A 152 19.46 -10.85 -10.42
CA ARG A 152 19.78 -11.94 -9.47
C ARG A 152 18.66 -12.98 -9.40
N LEU A 153 17.41 -12.55 -9.26
CA LEU A 153 16.25 -13.45 -9.23
C LEU A 153 16.13 -14.30 -10.51
N ARG A 154 16.38 -13.68 -11.67
CA ARG A 154 16.37 -14.41 -12.95
C ARG A 154 17.48 -15.45 -13.01
N ASP A 155 18.68 -15.10 -12.56
CA ASP A 155 19.83 -16.00 -12.58
C ASP A 155 19.66 -17.16 -11.57
N GLU A 156 18.87 -16.97 -10.51
CA GLU A 156 18.47 -17.99 -9.52
C GLU A 156 17.25 -18.84 -9.94
N GLY A 157 16.59 -18.50 -11.05
CA GLY A 157 15.41 -19.24 -11.56
C GLY A 157 14.09 -18.89 -10.88
N HIS A 158 13.99 -17.73 -10.23
CA HIS A 158 12.80 -17.23 -9.54
C HIS A 158 11.96 -16.24 -10.38
N TRP A 159 11.92 -16.43 -11.71
CA TRP A 159 11.25 -15.52 -12.66
C TRP A 159 10.21 -16.24 -13.51
#